data_AF-K1U1S3-F1
#
_entry.id   AF-K1U1S3-F1
#
_cell.length_a   1.000
_cell.length_b   1.000
_cell.length_c   1.000
_cell.angle_alpha   90.00
_cell.angle_beta   90.00
_cell.angle_gamma   90.00
#
_symmetry.space_group_name_H-M   'P 1'
#
loop_
_entity.id
_entity.type
_entity.pdbx_description
1 polymer ?
#
loop_
_entity_poly.entity_id
_entity_poly.type
_entity_poly.pdbx_seq_one_letter_code
_entity_poly.pdbx_strand_id
1 'polypeptide(L)'
;DIKEEYKGVKGLNALYRRLIAKQFTAIADLHSVLRSDYLRMRFNLDNFKVAHIDKHRKGKRKLVASNGKKLVQQPTSFQNYADVFAQLGYPIHMDFTSIYGDGKQGDLSILPQEVFGVGENAISQEDKHITEPWIGIAPFAAHEGKIYPIQLMEKVIQRLIHNHPHAHIFLFGGGK
;
A
#
# COMPACT_ATOMS: atom_id res chain seq x y z
N ASP A 1 21.15 -3.47 -0.63
CA ASP A 1 20.05 -3.20 0.32
C ASP A 1 20.35 -1.97 1.20
N ILE A 2 19.35 -1.17 1.58
CA ILE A 2 19.53 0.02 2.45
C ILE A 2 19.83 -0.38 3.90
N LYS A 3 19.42 -1.57 4.34
CA LYS A 3 19.71 -2.04 5.71
C LYS A 3 21.12 -2.62 5.83
N GLU A 4 21.67 -3.14 4.75
CA GLU A 4 23.01 -3.74 4.72
C GLU A 4 24.00 -2.90 3.90
N GLU A 5 23.94 -2.98 2.58
CA GLU A 5 24.89 -2.37 1.63
C GLU A 5 24.99 -0.83 1.73
N TYR A 6 23.88 -0.13 1.94
CA TYR A 6 23.85 1.34 2.01
C TYR A 6 23.69 1.89 3.43
N LYS A 7 24.14 1.12 4.42
CA LYS A 7 24.04 1.50 5.83
C LYS A 7 24.94 2.70 6.17
N GLY A 8 24.38 3.64 6.94
CA GLY A 8 25.08 4.82 7.41
C GLY A 8 25.44 5.82 6.29
N VAL A 9 26.16 6.89 6.66
CA VAL A 9 26.45 8.00 5.75
C VAL A 9 27.33 7.57 4.57
N LYS A 10 28.34 6.72 4.80
CA LYS A 10 29.20 6.18 3.74
C LYS A 10 28.40 5.35 2.72
N GLY A 11 27.50 4.50 3.21
CA GLY A 11 26.62 3.70 2.35
C GLY A 11 25.63 4.55 1.55
N LEU A 12 25.03 5.56 2.17
CA LEU A 12 24.16 6.51 1.47
C LEU A 12 24.92 7.34 0.41
N ASN A 13 26.19 7.70 0.64
CA ASN A 13 27.02 8.34 -0.36
C ASN A 13 27.35 7.42 -1.54
N ALA A 14 27.57 6.11 -1.29
CA ALA A 14 27.73 5.13 -2.36
C ALA A 14 26.44 5.00 -3.18
N LEU A 15 25.28 4.95 -2.51
CA LEU A 15 23.97 4.96 -3.17
C LEU A 15 23.78 6.23 -4.00
N TYR A 16 24.08 7.40 -3.45
CA TYR A 16 23.97 8.68 -4.14
C TYR A 16 24.73 8.68 -5.47
N ARG A 17 26.01 8.28 -5.45
CA ARG A 17 26.84 8.20 -6.67
C ARG A 17 26.23 7.28 -7.73
N ARG A 18 25.69 6.14 -7.32
CA ARG A 18 25.00 5.20 -8.22
C ARG A 18 23.72 5.79 -8.80
N LEU A 19 22.98 6.58 -8.03
CA LEU A 19 21.75 7.23 -8.49
C LEU A 19 22.05 8.35 -9.48
N ILE A 20 23.09 9.16 -9.27
CA ILE A 20 23.49 10.23 -10.21
C ILE A 20 23.86 9.66 -11.58
N ALA A 21 24.51 8.49 -11.62
CA ALA A 21 24.82 7.81 -12.88
C ALA A 21 23.58 7.46 -13.73
N LYS A 22 22.37 7.45 -13.15
CA LYS A 22 21.11 7.20 -13.88
C LYS A 22 20.53 8.42 -14.58
N GLN A 23 21.13 9.62 -14.43
CA GLN A 23 20.72 10.84 -15.13
C GLN A 23 19.24 11.21 -14.93
N PHE A 24 18.78 11.23 -13.68
CA PHE A 24 17.43 11.70 -13.35
C PHE A 24 17.26 13.18 -13.69
N THR A 25 16.07 13.59 -14.10
CA THR A 25 15.73 15.01 -14.36
C THR A 25 15.02 15.68 -13.18
N ALA A 26 14.35 14.88 -12.35
CA ALA A 26 13.62 15.31 -11.17
C ALA A 26 13.66 14.22 -10.10
N ILE A 27 13.56 14.62 -8.83
CA ILE A 27 13.61 13.72 -7.67
C ILE A 27 12.35 13.91 -6.82
N ALA A 28 11.58 12.84 -6.65
CA ALA A 28 10.39 12.80 -5.79
C ALA A 28 10.67 11.99 -4.51
N ASP A 29 10.80 12.66 -3.36
CA ASP A 29 10.88 11.98 -2.06
C ASP A 29 9.48 11.79 -1.46
N LEU A 30 8.85 10.67 -1.81
CA LEU A 30 7.54 10.29 -1.31
C LEU A 30 7.56 9.66 0.09
N HIS A 31 8.73 9.54 0.72
CA HIS A 31 8.87 8.86 2.00
C HIS A 31 9.23 9.79 3.15
N SER A 32 10.02 10.85 2.94
CA SER A 32 10.40 11.88 3.94
C SER A 32 10.78 11.30 5.32
N VAL A 33 11.91 10.59 5.34
CA VAL A 33 12.57 10.03 6.54
C VAL A 33 14.05 10.43 6.53
N LEU A 34 14.75 10.29 7.65
CA LEU A 34 16.16 10.74 7.78
C LEU A 34 17.09 10.32 6.65
N ARG A 35 16.97 9.07 6.18
CA ARG A 35 17.79 8.55 5.07
C ARG A 35 17.43 9.20 3.73
N SER A 36 16.14 9.43 3.47
CA SER A 36 15.71 10.14 2.26
C SER A 36 16.01 11.63 2.35
N ASP A 37 15.93 12.24 3.54
CA ASP A 37 16.33 13.63 3.80
C ASP A 37 17.81 13.85 3.48
N TYR A 38 18.68 12.89 3.84
CA TYR A 38 20.10 12.93 3.47
C TYR A 38 20.31 12.92 1.96
N LEU A 39 19.68 11.98 1.24
CA LEU A 39 19.78 11.91 -0.21
C LEU A 39 19.21 13.18 -0.87
N ARG A 40 18.09 13.69 -0.34
CA ARG A 40 17.45 14.93 -0.78
C ARG A 40 18.42 16.12 -0.68
N MET A 41 19.12 16.24 0.44
CA MET A 41 20.15 17.26 0.62
C MET A 41 21.24 17.16 -0.45
N ARG A 42 21.73 15.95 -0.73
CA ARG A 42 22.75 15.71 -1.77
C ARG A 42 22.26 16.11 -3.17
N PHE A 43 21.06 15.71 -3.56
CA PHE A 43 20.48 16.08 -4.85
C PHE A 43 20.23 17.59 -4.98
N ASN A 44 19.80 18.26 -3.90
CA ASN A 44 19.64 19.71 -3.90
C ASN A 44 20.98 20.45 -4.08
N LEU A 45 22.07 19.94 -3.48
CA LEU A 45 23.42 20.52 -3.66
C LEU A 45 23.91 20.41 -5.11
N ASP A 46 23.50 19.37 -5.82
CA ASP A 46 23.81 19.17 -7.24
C ASP A 46 22.74 19.81 -8.17
N ASN A 47 21.92 20.73 -7.65
CA ASN A 47 20.91 21.53 -8.37
C ASN A 47 19.82 20.73 -9.10
N PHE A 48 19.47 19.54 -8.61
CA PHE A 48 18.33 18.79 -9.15
C PHE A 48 17.01 19.48 -8.79
N LYS A 49 15.96 19.27 -9.62
CA LYS A 49 14.59 19.62 -9.25
C LYS A 49 14.08 18.58 -8.25
N VAL A 50 13.90 18.98 -7.00
CA VAL A 50 13.53 18.05 -5.92
C VAL A 50 12.24 18.49 -5.22
N ALA A 51 11.32 17.55 -5.04
CA ALA A 51 10.12 17.73 -4.22
C ALA A 51 9.99 16.58 -3.22
N HIS A 52 9.26 16.82 -2.13
CA HIS A 52 9.12 15.83 -1.06
C HIS A 52 7.76 15.93 -0.37
N ILE A 53 7.30 14.80 0.16
CA ILE A 53 5.99 14.71 0.80
C ILE A 53 5.94 15.54 2.09
N ASP A 54 4.96 16.43 2.21
CA ASP A 54 4.60 17.03 3.50
C ASP A 54 3.67 16.07 4.25
N LYS A 55 4.16 15.54 5.37
CA LYS A 55 3.36 14.65 6.24
C LYS A 55 2.39 15.42 7.14
N HIS A 56 2.41 16.76 7.11
CA HIS A 56 1.65 17.70 7.92
C HIS A 56 1.72 17.39 9.42
N ARG A 57 2.93 17.06 9.91
CA ARG A 57 3.17 16.63 11.30
C ARG A 57 2.69 17.67 12.32
N LYS A 58 2.87 18.97 12.03
CA LYS A 58 2.42 20.06 12.91
C LYS A 58 0.89 20.08 13.07
N GLY A 59 0.15 19.89 11.97
CA GLY A 59 -1.32 19.83 12.00
C GLY A 59 -1.82 18.60 12.74
N LYS A 60 -1.25 17.41 12.44
CA LYS A 60 -1.56 16.17 13.15
C LYS A 60 -1.28 16.25 14.65
N ARG A 61 -0.20 16.91 15.07
CA ARG A 61 0.09 17.16 16.49
C ARG A 61 -0.99 18.01 17.18
N LYS A 62 -1.58 18.99 16.48
CA LYS A 62 -2.67 19.82 17.02
C LYS A 62 -3.98 19.06 17.18
N LEU A 63 -4.20 17.99 16.41
CA LEU A 63 -5.39 17.12 16.56
C LEU A 63 -5.35 16.28 17.84
N VAL A 64 -4.15 15.96 18.33
CA VAL A 64 -3.96 15.12 19.53
C VAL A 64 -3.44 15.90 20.74
N ALA A 65 -3.43 17.24 20.65
CA ALA A 65 -3.00 18.08 21.76
C ALA A 65 -3.93 17.90 22.97
N SER A 66 -3.34 17.92 24.17
CA SER A 66 -4.08 17.84 25.44
C SER A 66 -4.97 19.06 25.65
N ASN A 67 -4.45 20.26 25.36
CA ASN A 67 -5.16 21.53 25.46
C ASN A 67 -5.14 22.27 24.11
N GLY A 68 -6.18 23.06 23.83
CA GLY A 68 -6.25 23.88 22.61
C GLY A 68 -6.28 23.06 21.31
N LYS A 69 -6.92 21.89 21.35
CA LYS A 69 -7.03 20.96 20.23
C LYS A 69 -7.73 21.63 19.04
N LYS A 70 -7.19 21.45 17.84
CA LYS A 70 -7.79 21.95 16.60
C LYS A 70 -8.30 20.78 15.77
N LEU A 71 -9.59 20.46 15.91
CA LEU A 71 -10.27 19.37 15.19
C LEU A 71 -10.61 19.75 13.75
N VAL A 72 -9.57 19.87 12.92
CA VAL A 72 -9.70 20.23 11.51
C VAL A 72 -9.20 19.10 10.61
N GLN A 73 -9.96 18.82 9.56
CA GLN A 73 -9.58 17.84 8.53
C GLN A 73 -8.16 18.12 8.04
N GLN A 74 -7.29 17.11 8.06
CA GLN A 74 -5.96 17.22 7.46
C GLN A 74 -6.01 16.73 6.01
N PRO A 75 -5.09 17.22 5.15
CA PRO A 75 -4.92 16.67 3.82
C PRO A 75 -4.71 15.15 3.86
N THR A 76 -5.31 14.46 2.90
CA THR A 76 -5.22 13.00 2.79
C THR A 76 -3.80 12.61 2.39
N SER A 77 -3.40 11.37 2.69
CA SER A 77 -2.11 10.86 2.21
C SER A 77 -2.01 10.91 0.69
N PHE A 78 -3.12 10.67 0.00
CA PHE A 78 -3.22 10.78 -1.46
C PHE A 78 -2.90 12.20 -1.96
N GLN A 79 -3.52 13.22 -1.36
CA GLN A 79 -3.22 14.61 -1.73
C GLN A 79 -1.75 14.95 -1.48
N ASN A 80 -1.19 14.51 -0.35
CA ASN A 80 0.22 14.76 -0.04
C ASN A 80 1.16 14.15 -1.10
N TYR A 81 0.81 12.99 -1.68
CA TYR A 81 1.54 12.42 -2.81
C TYR A 81 1.35 13.26 -4.07
N ALA A 82 0.12 13.60 -4.43
CA ALA A 82 -0.21 14.40 -5.61
C ALA A 82 0.51 15.76 -5.61
N ASP A 83 0.62 16.42 -4.46
CA ASP A 83 1.29 17.70 -4.29
C ASP A 83 2.79 17.63 -4.64
N VAL A 84 3.46 16.50 -4.33
CA VAL A 84 4.88 16.30 -4.71
C VAL A 84 5.04 16.31 -6.22
N PHE A 85 4.17 15.59 -6.93
CA PHE A 85 4.23 15.52 -8.38
C PHE A 85 3.85 16.86 -9.01
N ALA A 86 2.84 17.57 -8.48
CA ALA A 86 2.50 18.92 -8.89
C ALA A 86 3.68 19.90 -8.74
N GLN A 87 4.42 19.86 -7.61
CA GLN A 87 5.63 20.66 -7.40
C GLN A 87 6.73 20.35 -8.42
N LEU A 88 6.81 19.09 -8.88
CA LEU A 88 7.72 18.69 -9.95
C LEU A 88 7.22 19.06 -11.35
N GLY A 89 6.02 19.62 -11.49
CA GLY A 89 5.41 20.00 -12.77
C GLY A 89 4.57 18.89 -13.41
N TYR A 90 4.20 17.87 -12.64
CA TYR A 90 3.41 16.71 -13.09
C TYR A 90 2.15 16.57 -12.23
N PRO A 91 1.16 17.49 -12.33
CA PRO A 91 -0.06 17.36 -11.54
C PRO A 91 -0.80 16.06 -11.86
N ILE A 92 -1.40 15.44 -10.83
CA ILE A 92 -2.13 14.17 -10.94
C ILE A 92 -3.61 14.40 -10.65
N HIS A 93 -4.48 13.76 -11.43
CA HIS A 93 -5.92 13.69 -11.17
C HIS A 93 -6.24 12.46 -10.30
N MET A 94 -7.06 12.66 -9.28
CA MET A 94 -7.44 11.62 -8.31
C MET A 94 -8.73 10.90 -8.76
N ASP A 95 -8.73 10.40 -9.99
CA ASP A 95 -9.86 9.75 -10.67
C ASP A 95 -9.65 8.22 -10.83
N PHE A 96 -8.65 7.66 -10.15
CA PHE A 96 -8.38 6.23 -10.17
C PHE A 96 -9.52 5.43 -9.55
N THR A 97 -10.09 4.51 -10.33
CA THR A 97 -11.15 3.59 -9.89
C THR A 97 -10.63 2.17 -9.68
N SER A 98 -9.92 1.62 -10.67
CA SER A 98 -9.46 0.22 -10.66
C SER A 98 -8.24 0.03 -11.56
N ILE A 99 -7.35 -0.89 -11.18
CA ILE A 99 -6.21 -1.31 -12.02
C ILE A 99 -6.67 -2.08 -13.26
N TYR A 100 -7.90 -2.58 -13.27
CA TYR A 100 -8.49 -3.33 -14.39
C TYR A 100 -9.21 -2.42 -15.40
N GLY A 101 -9.38 -1.13 -15.08
CA GLY A 101 -10.12 -0.17 -15.90
C GLY A 101 -11.63 -0.15 -15.62
N ASP A 102 -12.35 0.70 -16.33
CA ASP A 102 -13.79 0.90 -16.12
C ASP A 102 -14.60 -0.31 -16.55
N GLY A 103 -15.34 -0.90 -15.61
CA GLY A 103 -16.28 -2.01 -15.86
C GLY A 103 -15.63 -3.35 -16.19
N LYS A 104 -14.30 -3.47 -16.15
CA LYS A 104 -13.61 -4.74 -16.39
C LYS A 104 -13.28 -5.44 -15.08
N GLN A 105 -13.60 -6.73 -15.02
CA GLN A 105 -13.15 -7.62 -13.95
C GLN A 105 -11.74 -8.11 -14.27
N GLY A 106 -10.97 -8.46 -13.23
CA GLY A 106 -9.69 -9.12 -13.43
C GLY A 106 -9.87 -10.44 -14.17
N ASP A 107 -8.94 -10.77 -15.06
CA ASP A 107 -8.94 -12.05 -15.76
C ASP A 107 -8.60 -13.16 -14.76
N LEU A 108 -9.60 -13.96 -14.37
CA LEU A 108 -9.41 -15.04 -13.41
C LEU A 108 -8.52 -16.17 -13.97
N SER A 109 -8.33 -16.27 -15.29
CA SER A 109 -7.46 -17.30 -15.88
C SER A 109 -5.98 -17.13 -15.52
N ILE A 110 -5.58 -15.95 -15.04
CA ILE A 110 -4.21 -15.68 -14.57
C ILE A 110 -3.95 -16.22 -13.17
N LEU A 111 -4.99 -16.66 -12.44
CA LEU A 111 -4.83 -17.16 -11.09
C LEU A 111 -4.19 -18.56 -11.10
N PRO A 112 -3.35 -18.89 -10.08
CA PRO A 112 -2.75 -20.22 -9.97
C PRO A 112 -3.82 -21.32 -9.92
N GLN A 113 -3.53 -22.50 -10.50
CA GLN A 113 -4.48 -23.63 -10.54
C GLN A 113 -4.92 -24.07 -9.14
N GLU A 114 -4.07 -23.88 -8.13
CA GLU A 114 -4.34 -24.18 -6.73
C GLU A 114 -5.54 -23.39 -6.17
N VAL A 115 -5.84 -22.21 -6.74
CA VAL A 115 -7.02 -21.41 -6.39
C VAL A 115 -8.31 -22.12 -6.80
N PHE A 116 -8.27 -22.89 -7.89
CA PHE A 116 -9.41 -23.64 -8.42
C PHE A 116 -9.51 -25.05 -7.83
N GLY A 117 -8.61 -25.44 -6.92
CA GLY A 117 -8.69 -26.68 -6.14
C GLY A 117 -8.44 -27.98 -6.92
N VAL A 118 -8.41 -29.09 -6.17
CA VAL A 118 -8.44 -30.48 -6.67
C VAL A 118 -9.35 -31.28 -5.70
N GLY A 119 -10.34 -32.02 -6.20
CA GLY A 119 -11.30 -32.81 -5.39
C GLY A 119 -12.71 -32.20 -5.33
N GLU A 120 -13.52 -32.54 -4.32
CA GLU A 120 -14.94 -32.12 -4.19
C GLU A 120 -15.14 -30.60 -4.09
N ASN A 121 -14.07 -29.84 -3.83
CA ASN A 121 -14.07 -28.37 -3.76
C ASN A 121 -13.45 -27.72 -5.02
N ALA A 122 -13.31 -28.47 -6.11
CA ALA A 122 -12.77 -27.94 -7.36
C ALA A 122 -13.75 -26.95 -8.00
N ILE A 123 -13.25 -25.77 -8.34
CA ILE A 123 -14.01 -24.74 -9.03
C ILE A 123 -13.83 -24.98 -10.53
N SER A 124 -14.85 -25.49 -11.21
CA SER A 124 -14.80 -25.73 -12.65
C SER A 124 -14.63 -24.40 -13.39
N GLN A 125 -13.52 -24.23 -14.11
CA GLN A 125 -13.35 -23.09 -15.02
C GLN A 125 -14.25 -23.19 -16.27
N GLU A 126 -14.75 -24.40 -16.55
CA GLU A 126 -15.58 -24.69 -17.74
C GLU A 126 -17.02 -24.17 -17.58
N ASP A 127 -17.52 -24.08 -16.35
CA ASP A 127 -18.79 -23.43 -16.03
C ASP A 127 -18.54 -21.94 -15.84
N LYS A 128 -18.70 -21.17 -16.93
CA LYS A 128 -18.55 -19.69 -16.97
C LYS A 128 -19.51 -18.92 -16.05
N HIS A 129 -20.29 -19.62 -15.23
CA HIS A 129 -21.15 -19.07 -14.20
C HIS A 129 -20.63 -19.50 -12.84
N ILE A 130 -19.70 -18.72 -12.29
CA ILE A 130 -19.46 -18.69 -10.84
C ILE A 130 -20.77 -18.18 -10.21
N THR A 131 -21.70 -19.08 -9.90
CA THR A 131 -22.96 -18.76 -9.21
C THR A 131 -22.74 -18.59 -7.71
N GLU A 132 -21.67 -19.18 -7.21
CA GLU A 132 -21.35 -19.26 -5.80
C GLU A 132 -20.45 -18.08 -5.39
N PRO A 133 -20.75 -17.40 -4.27
CA PRO A 133 -19.98 -16.23 -3.87
C PRO A 133 -18.57 -16.63 -3.41
N TRP A 134 -17.56 -15.93 -3.94
CA TRP A 134 -16.17 -16.04 -3.50
C TRP A 134 -15.91 -14.99 -2.42
N ILE A 135 -15.43 -15.43 -1.26
CA ILE A 135 -15.26 -14.58 -0.08
C ILE A 135 -13.80 -14.62 0.37
N GLY A 136 -13.10 -13.50 0.22
CA GLY A 136 -11.73 -13.33 0.72
C GLY A 136 -11.71 -12.77 2.15
N ILE A 137 -10.95 -13.42 3.04
CA ILE A 137 -10.79 -12.99 4.44
C ILE A 137 -9.29 -12.89 4.75
N ALA A 138 -8.83 -11.73 5.21
CA ALA A 138 -7.47 -11.53 5.70
C ALA A 138 -7.48 -11.29 7.22
N PRO A 139 -7.41 -12.36 8.06
CA PRO A 139 -7.67 -12.24 9.49
C PRO A 139 -6.50 -11.66 10.29
N PHE A 140 -5.32 -11.52 9.68
CA PHE A 140 -4.10 -11.07 10.35
C PHE A 140 -3.66 -9.68 9.91
N ALA A 141 -2.96 -8.99 10.81
CA ALA A 141 -2.34 -7.69 10.58
C ALA A 141 -0.98 -7.63 11.27
N ALA A 142 -0.11 -6.70 10.86
CA ALA A 142 1.24 -6.57 11.43
C ALA A 142 1.28 -6.15 12.91
N HIS A 143 0.17 -5.64 13.45
CA HIS A 143 0.06 -5.21 14.85
C HIS A 143 -1.12 -5.90 15.51
N GLU A 144 -0.92 -6.49 16.68
CA GLU A 144 -1.95 -7.22 17.43
C GLU A 144 -3.23 -6.41 17.65
N GLY A 145 -3.11 -5.13 18.01
CA GLY A 145 -4.27 -4.24 18.22
C GLY A 145 -5.07 -3.93 16.95
N LYS A 146 -4.63 -4.38 15.77
CA LYS A 146 -5.35 -4.27 14.50
C LYS A 146 -5.87 -5.62 13.99
N ILE A 147 -5.71 -6.68 14.79
CA ILE A 147 -6.22 -8.01 14.50
C ILE A 147 -7.61 -8.12 15.14
N TYR A 148 -8.62 -8.50 14.35
CA TYR A 148 -9.92 -8.85 14.92
C TYR A 148 -9.77 -10.12 15.77
N PRO A 149 -10.31 -10.19 17.00
CA PRO A 149 -10.06 -11.32 17.89
C PRO A 149 -10.32 -12.66 17.21
N ILE A 150 -9.34 -13.58 17.29
CA ILE A 150 -9.33 -14.84 16.54
C ILE A 150 -10.61 -15.64 16.77
N GLN A 151 -11.03 -15.77 18.03
CA GLN A 151 -12.26 -16.47 18.43
C GLN A 151 -13.53 -15.85 17.81
N LEU A 152 -13.53 -14.54 17.54
CA LEU A 152 -14.64 -13.88 16.87
C LEU A 152 -14.56 -14.03 15.35
N MET A 153 -13.35 -14.06 14.78
CA MET A 153 -13.15 -14.36 13.37
C MET A 153 -13.63 -15.78 13.02
N GLU A 154 -13.35 -16.76 13.89
CA GLU A 154 -13.88 -18.12 13.76
C GLU A 154 -15.40 -18.13 13.71
N LYS A 155 -16.07 -17.38 14.59
CA LYS A 155 -17.54 -17.24 14.56
C LYS A 155 -18.06 -16.60 13.27
N VAL A 156 -17.33 -15.62 12.73
CA VAL A 156 -17.66 -15.00 11.42
C VAL A 156 -17.57 -16.05 10.33
N ILE A 157 -16.47 -16.80 10.26
CA ILE A 157 -16.27 -17.87 9.26
C ILE A 157 -17.35 -18.94 9.38
N GLN A 158 -17.65 -19.42 10.59
CA GLN A 158 -18.72 -20.38 10.82
C GLN A 158 -20.07 -19.88 10.33
N ARG A 159 -20.39 -18.60 10.58
CA ARG A 159 -21.65 -18.00 10.12
C ARG A 159 -21.68 -17.80 8.61
N LEU A 160 -20.55 -17.48 7.98
CA LEU A 160 -20.44 -17.41 6.52
C LEU A 160 -20.67 -18.77 5.88
N ILE A 161 -20.03 -19.83 6.40
CA ILE A 161 -20.25 -21.21 5.94
C ILE A 161 -21.72 -21.62 6.12
N HIS A 162 -22.34 -21.28 7.26
CA HIS A 162 -23.74 -21.62 7.50
C HIS A 162 -24.71 -20.90 6.55
N ASN A 163 -24.50 -19.60 6.33
CA ASN A 163 -25.39 -18.78 5.51
C ASN A 163 -25.16 -18.98 4.01
N HIS A 164 -23.94 -19.37 3.63
CA HIS A 164 -23.51 -19.58 2.26
C HIS A 164 -22.76 -20.92 2.18
N PRO A 165 -23.48 -22.06 2.25
CA PRO A 165 -22.86 -23.40 2.29
C PRO A 165 -22.05 -23.73 1.05
N HIS A 166 -22.32 -23.03 -0.04
CA HIS A 166 -21.63 -23.16 -1.32
C HIS A 166 -20.57 -22.07 -1.55
N ALA A 167 -20.33 -21.16 -0.60
CA ALA A 167 -19.33 -20.11 -0.79
C ALA A 167 -17.91 -20.68 -0.78
N HIS A 168 -17.07 -20.19 -1.69
CA HIS A 168 -15.63 -20.44 -1.64
C HIS A 168 -14.96 -19.39 -0.75
N ILE A 169 -14.49 -19.81 0.43
CA ILE A 169 -13.82 -18.93 1.39
C ILE A 169 -12.30 -19.04 1.24
N PHE A 170 -11.65 -17.92 0.95
CA PHE A 170 -10.20 -17.81 0.83
C PHE A 170 -9.62 -17.08 2.02
N LEU A 171 -8.67 -17.70 2.73
CA LEU A 171 -7.95 -17.06 3.83
C LEU A 171 -6.61 -16.51 3.31
N PHE A 172 -6.43 -15.19 3.45
CA PHE A 172 -5.23 -14.48 3.03
C PHE A 172 -4.37 -14.07 4.23
N GLY A 173 -3.05 -14.10 4.07
CA GLY A 173 -2.12 -13.58 5.05
C GLY A 173 -0.88 -14.46 5.18
N GLY A 174 0.30 -13.84 5.14
CA GLY A 174 1.59 -14.51 5.32
C GLY A 174 2.11 -14.36 6.74
N GLY A 175 1.24 -14.47 7.75
CA GLY A 175 1.61 -14.34 9.15
C GLY A 175 2.75 -15.29 9.49
N LYS A 176 3.95 -14.73 9.61
CA LYS A 176 5.01 -15.32 10.43
C LYS A 176 4.91 -14.74 11.82
#